data_AF-A0A1I7Z0Q5-F1
#
_entry.id   AF-A0A1I7Z0Q5-F1
#
_cell.length_a   1.000
_cell.length_b   1.000
_cell.length_c   1.000
_cell.angle_alpha   90.00
_cell.angle_beta   90.00
_cell.angle_gamma   90.00
#
_symmetry.space_group_name_H-M   'P 1'
#
loop_
_entity.id
_entity.type
_entity.pdbx_description
1 polymer ?
#
loop_
_entity_poly.entity_id
_entity_poly.type
_entity_poly.pdbx_seq_one_letter_code
_entity_poly.pdbx_strand_id
1 'polypeptide(L)'
;MTECIDEVDKILAKAEGKIQRKRGRLCNHGSNQKCTNCLPLDPYDEEYLKEKEIKHMSFHSYVRKLTDGHGKSTKMLKPLDNESYKLVRKCDNGHKPFPKGICTKCRPPVVTLNRQKFRHVDNITIENEYVVNPFLNYWRKSGHQRVGYLIGRYMQFDDVPLGIKAVVAAIYEPPQTSTPDSTQFDQDPHDQDVEELCEFLSLKRVGWIFTDLAV
;
A
#
# COMPACT_ATOMS: atom_id res chain seq x y z
N MET A 1 -10.17 2.77 17.67
CA MET A 1 -9.80 1.83 16.59
C MET A 1 -8.73 0.91 17.12
N THR A 2 -9.12 -0.30 17.51
CA THR A 2 -8.17 -1.37 17.81
C THR A 2 -7.43 -1.69 16.51
N GLU A 3 -6.11 -1.57 16.48
CA GLU A 3 -5.30 -1.87 15.29
C GLU A 3 -5.43 -3.36 14.95
N CYS A 4 -6.41 -3.69 14.10
CA CYS A 4 -6.63 -5.04 13.61
C CYS A 4 -5.83 -5.20 12.31
N ILE A 5 -4.80 -6.05 12.35
CA ILE A 5 -4.04 -6.46 11.17
C ILE A 5 -5.01 -7.14 10.19
N ASP A 6 -4.94 -6.75 8.91
CA ASP A 6 -5.77 -7.31 7.85
C ASP A 6 -5.53 -8.83 7.68
N GLU A 7 -6.56 -9.57 7.27
CA GLU A 7 -6.41 -11.00 7.00
C GLU A 7 -5.39 -11.28 5.90
N VAL A 8 -5.30 -10.43 4.87
CA VAL A 8 -4.28 -10.58 3.82
C VAL A 8 -2.87 -10.49 4.38
N ASP A 9 -2.63 -9.61 5.35
CA ASP A 9 -1.33 -9.45 5.99
C ASP A 9 -0.97 -10.66 6.86
N LYS A 10 -1.94 -11.24 7.57
CA LYS A 10 -1.76 -12.47 8.35
C LYS A 10 -1.38 -13.66 7.47
N ILE A 11 -1.95 -13.73 6.26
CA ILE A 11 -1.64 -14.76 5.27
C ILE A 11 -0.24 -14.54 4.70
N LEU A 12 0.05 -13.34 4.20
CA LEU A 12 1.31 -13.01 3.53
C LEU A 12 2.52 -13.05 4.48
N ALA A 13 2.35 -12.69 5.75
CA ALA A 13 3.41 -12.79 6.75
C ALA A 13 3.90 -14.24 6.97
N LYS A 14 3.06 -15.24 6.70
CA LYS A 14 3.41 -16.67 6.80
C LYS A 14 3.95 -17.24 5.49
N ALA A 15 3.72 -16.56 4.36
CA ALA A 15 4.13 -17.04 3.04
C ALA A 15 5.64 -16.88 2.82
N GLU A 16 6.30 -17.88 2.23
CA GLU A 16 7.75 -17.79 1.95
C GLU A 16 8.05 -16.72 0.89
N GLY A 17 7.20 -16.61 -0.14
CA GLY A 17 7.33 -15.64 -1.22
C GLY A 17 8.41 -15.98 -2.26
N LYS A 18 9.10 -17.12 -2.13
CA LYS A 18 10.17 -17.49 -3.05
C LYS A 18 9.65 -17.80 -4.44
N ILE A 19 10.34 -17.24 -5.42
CA ILE A 19 10.02 -17.40 -6.84
C ILE A 19 10.67 -18.68 -7.34
N GLN A 20 9.84 -19.67 -7.69
CA GLN A 20 10.34 -20.95 -8.18
C GLN A 20 10.88 -20.82 -9.61
N ARG A 21 12.14 -21.20 -9.81
CA ARG A 21 12.77 -21.27 -11.13
C ARG A 21 12.74 -22.69 -11.69
N LYS A 22 12.49 -22.82 -13.00
CA LYS A 22 12.59 -24.10 -13.71
C LYS A 22 14.05 -24.45 -14.01
N ARG A 23 14.35 -25.73 -14.19
CA ARG A 23 15.69 -26.19 -14.62
C ARG A 23 15.99 -25.63 -16.01
N GLY A 24 17.04 -24.82 -16.10
CA GLY A 24 17.51 -24.23 -17.36
C GLY A 24 18.54 -25.10 -18.08
N ARG A 25 18.95 -24.66 -19.28
CA ARG A 25 19.99 -25.31 -20.08
C ARG A 25 21.38 -25.31 -19.41
N LEU A 26 21.64 -24.35 -18.52
CA LEU A 26 22.90 -24.19 -17.79
C LEU A 26 22.94 -24.99 -16.48
N CYS A 27 21.99 -25.90 -16.25
CA CYS A 27 21.90 -26.72 -15.05
C CYS A 27 22.52 -28.09 -15.29
N ASN A 28 23.70 -28.35 -14.71
CA ASN A 28 24.43 -29.62 -14.83
C ASN A 28 24.21 -30.48 -13.58
N HIS A 29 22.98 -30.93 -13.35
CA HIS A 29 22.62 -31.76 -12.19
C HIS A 29 21.36 -32.60 -12.46
N GLY A 30 21.14 -33.63 -11.64
CA GLY A 30 19.96 -34.50 -11.71
C GLY A 30 18.65 -33.79 -11.37
N SER A 31 17.50 -34.46 -11.55
CA SER A 31 16.16 -33.87 -11.31
C SER A 31 15.92 -33.40 -9.88
N ASN A 32 16.53 -34.05 -8.90
CA ASN A 32 16.33 -33.79 -7.46
C ASN A 32 17.40 -32.85 -6.86
N GLN A 33 18.28 -32.30 -7.70
CA GLN A 33 19.34 -31.38 -7.29
C GLN A 33 18.99 -29.96 -7.75
N LYS A 34 19.56 -28.95 -7.09
CA LYS A 34 19.45 -27.54 -7.49
C LYS A 34 20.85 -26.91 -7.56
N CYS A 35 21.07 -26.01 -8.52
CA CYS A 35 22.25 -25.15 -8.59
C CYS A 35 21.86 -23.67 -8.57
N THR A 36 22.84 -22.78 -8.56
CA THR A 36 22.65 -21.31 -8.59
C THR A 36 21.76 -20.81 -9.73
N ASN A 37 21.64 -21.56 -10.83
CA ASN A 37 20.80 -21.20 -11.97
C ASN A 37 19.31 -21.59 -11.80
N CYS A 38 18.98 -22.48 -10.87
CA CYS A 38 17.60 -22.94 -10.66
C CYS A 38 17.12 -22.92 -9.19
N LEU A 39 17.97 -22.46 -8.26
CA LEU A 39 17.56 -22.20 -6.89
C LEU A 39 16.44 -21.15 -6.88
N PRO A 40 15.42 -21.26 -6.01
CA PRO A 40 14.38 -20.23 -5.94
C PRO A 40 14.98 -18.86 -5.63
N LEU A 41 14.42 -17.82 -6.23
CA LEU A 41 14.82 -16.43 -5.95
C LEU A 41 14.04 -15.88 -4.77
N ASP A 42 14.63 -14.90 -4.10
CA ASP A 42 13.95 -14.16 -3.04
C ASP A 42 12.86 -13.24 -3.64
N PRO A 43 11.78 -12.94 -2.89
CA PRO A 43 10.69 -12.10 -3.38
C PRO A 43 11.11 -10.66 -3.74
N TYR A 44 12.28 -10.23 -3.27
CA TYR A 44 12.85 -8.89 -3.49
C TYR A 44 14.03 -8.89 -4.49
N ASP A 45 14.20 -9.96 -5.27
CA ASP A 45 15.26 -10.08 -6.29
C ASP A 45 15.14 -8.99 -7.37
N GLU A 46 16.17 -8.14 -7.48
CA GLU A 46 16.11 -6.92 -8.30
C GLU A 46 16.11 -7.24 -9.81
N GLU A 47 16.76 -8.34 -10.23
CA GLU A 47 16.79 -8.77 -11.63
C GLU A 47 15.43 -9.31 -12.06
N TYR A 48 14.80 -10.15 -11.24
CA TYR A 48 13.45 -10.66 -11.48
C TYR A 48 12.42 -9.53 -11.55
N LEU A 49 12.44 -8.58 -10.60
CA LEU A 49 11.51 -7.46 -10.60
C LEU A 49 11.68 -6.61 -11.86
N LYS A 50 12.91 -6.40 -12.32
CA LYS A 50 13.20 -5.68 -13.56
C LYS A 50 12.70 -6.45 -14.79
N GLU A 51 12.94 -7.76 -14.87
CA GLU A 51 12.48 -8.62 -15.98
C GLU A 51 10.95 -8.64 -16.09
N LYS A 52 10.25 -8.63 -14.96
CA LYS A 52 8.78 -8.59 -14.88
C LYS A 52 8.18 -7.19 -14.94
N GLU A 53 9.00 -6.16 -15.18
CA GLU A 53 8.58 -4.75 -15.22
C GLU A 53 7.88 -4.27 -13.93
N ILE A 54 8.21 -4.89 -12.79
CA ILE A 54 7.68 -4.55 -11.47
C ILE A 54 8.46 -3.35 -10.92
N LYS A 55 7.84 -2.16 -10.99
CA LYS A 55 8.47 -0.87 -10.63
C LYS A 55 8.82 -0.72 -9.14
N HIS A 56 8.08 -1.38 -8.25
CA HIS A 56 8.25 -1.34 -6.80
C HIS A 56 7.97 -2.74 -6.25
N MET A 57 8.76 -3.21 -5.30
CA MET A 57 8.46 -4.47 -4.61
C MET A 57 7.22 -4.30 -3.70
N SER A 58 6.55 -5.40 -3.38
CA SER A 58 5.46 -5.38 -2.42
C SER A 58 5.96 -5.05 -1.01
N PHE A 59 5.07 -4.57 -0.15
CA PHE A 59 5.38 -4.30 1.25
C PHE A 59 5.92 -5.54 1.98
N HIS A 60 5.30 -6.71 1.80
CA HIS A 60 5.75 -7.95 2.43
C HIS A 60 7.12 -8.40 1.91
N SER A 61 7.43 -8.19 0.63
CA SER A 61 8.78 -8.43 0.07
C SER A 61 9.83 -7.51 0.70
N TYR A 62 9.48 -6.25 0.95
CA TYR A 62 10.34 -5.29 1.63
C TYR A 62 10.60 -5.67 3.09
N VAL A 63 9.56 -6.02 3.84
CA VAL A 63 9.69 -6.54 5.21
C VAL A 63 10.56 -7.79 5.25
N ARG A 64 10.42 -8.69 4.27
CA ARG A 64 11.25 -9.89 4.13
C ARG A 64 12.72 -9.53 3.91
N LYS A 65 13.02 -8.58 3.00
CA LYS A 65 14.39 -8.07 2.77
C LYS A 65 15.06 -7.53 4.04
N LEU A 66 14.29 -6.86 4.90
CA LEU A 66 14.80 -6.32 6.17
C LEU A 66 15.04 -7.41 7.23
N THR A 67 14.29 -8.51 7.19
CA THR A 67 14.33 -9.55 8.22
C THR A 67 15.24 -10.73 7.89
N ASP A 68 15.45 -11.04 6.61
CA ASP A 68 16.27 -12.18 6.15
C ASP A 68 17.77 -12.04 6.48
N GLY A 69 18.28 -10.81 6.63
CA GLY A 69 19.67 -10.55 7.03
C GLY A 69 20.01 -10.86 8.49
N HIS A 70 19.01 -11.11 9.32
CA HIS A 70 19.18 -11.39 10.75
C HIS A 70 18.91 -12.87 11.01
N GLY A 71 19.97 -13.64 11.33
CA GLY A 71 19.85 -15.07 11.63
C GLY A 71 18.77 -15.36 12.68
N LYS A 72 18.22 -16.58 12.70
CA LYS A 72 17.08 -17.00 13.56
C LYS A 72 17.26 -16.69 15.06
N SER A 73 18.50 -16.47 15.53
CA SER A 73 18.85 -16.11 16.91
C SER A 73 18.77 -14.61 17.23
N THR A 74 18.79 -13.74 16.24
CA THR A 74 18.77 -12.27 16.41
C THR A 74 17.46 -11.74 15.87
N LYS A 75 16.37 -11.87 16.63
CA LYS A 75 15.11 -11.23 16.27
C LYS A 75 15.34 -9.71 16.18
N MET A 76 15.37 -9.16 14.97
CA MET A 76 15.30 -7.72 14.78
C MET A 76 13.96 -7.25 15.36
N LEU A 77 14.01 -6.61 16.52
CA LEU A 77 12.82 -6.14 17.21
C LEU A 77 12.34 -4.89 16.45
N LYS A 78 11.22 -5.01 15.74
CA LYS A 78 10.59 -3.94 14.93
C LYS A 78 11.42 -3.54 13.69
N PRO A 79 11.35 -4.31 12.58
CA PRO A 79 12.06 -3.98 11.34
C PRO A 79 11.53 -2.71 10.65
N LEU A 80 10.34 -2.25 11.05
CA LEU A 80 9.70 -1.05 10.51
C LEU A 80 9.75 0.05 11.56
N ASP A 81 10.23 1.23 11.15
CA ASP A 81 10.19 2.44 11.96
C ASP A 81 9.32 3.49 11.26
N ASN A 82 8.43 4.12 12.03
CA ASN A 82 7.60 5.21 11.53
C ASN A 82 8.34 6.52 11.79
N GLU A 83 9.02 7.01 10.75
CA GLU A 83 9.73 8.28 10.83
C GLU A 83 8.75 9.42 11.17
N SER A 84 9.07 10.17 12.22
CA SER A 84 8.30 11.35 12.63
C SER A 84 9.10 12.61 12.34
N TYR A 85 8.61 13.42 11.41
CA TYR A 85 9.15 14.75 11.12
C TYR A 85 8.42 15.86 11.89
N LYS A 86 7.62 15.50 12.89
CA LYS A 86 6.91 16.46 13.74
C LYS A 86 7.89 17.11 14.72
N LEU A 87 7.73 18.41 14.92
CA LEU A 87 8.38 19.11 16.02
C LEU A 87 7.94 18.51 17.36
N VAL A 88 8.90 18.14 18.20
CA VAL A 88 8.61 17.67 19.56
C VAL A 88 8.24 18.88 20.41
N ARG A 89 6.95 19.08 20.66
CA ARG A 89 6.42 20.26 21.36
C ARG A 89 6.79 20.31 22.85
N LYS A 90 6.93 19.15 23.50
CA LYS A 90 7.32 19.02 24.91
C LYS A 90 8.74 18.48 24.97
N CYS A 91 9.71 19.34 25.25
CA CYS A 91 11.11 18.96 25.32
C CYS A 91 11.64 19.12 26.74
N ASP A 92 12.16 18.03 27.31
CA ASP A 92 12.61 18.01 28.71
C ASP A 92 14.06 18.48 28.91
N ASN A 93 14.68 19.10 27.88
CA ASN A 93 16.08 19.56 27.93
C ASN A 93 16.22 20.98 28.51
N GLY A 94 15.32 21.42 29.37
CA GLY A 94 15.46 22.67 30.13
C GLY A 94 15.36 23.98 29.32
N HIS A 95 14.88 23.95 28.08
CA HIS A 95 14.62 25.16 27.29
C HIS A 95 13.11 25.48 27.23
N LYS A 96 12.76 26.74 26.98
CA LYS A 96 11.36 27.13 26.76
C LYS A 96 10.79 26.39 25.53
N PRO A 97 9.51 25.99 25.53
CA PRO A 97 8.89 25.38 24.36
C PRO A 97 8.97 26.26 23.12
N PHE A 98 8.95 25.64 21.94
CA PHE A 98 8.82 26.35 20.67
C PHE A 98 7.57 27.25 20.69
N PRO A 99 7.64 28.50 20.16
CA PRO A 99 8.71 29.09 19.37
C PRO A 99 9.83 29.78 20.17
N LYS A 100 9.79 29.75 21.51
CA LYS A 100 10.71 30.50 22.38
C LYS A 100 12.06 29.79 22.65
N GLY A 101 12.19 28.53 22.25
CA GLY A 101 13.42 27.75 22.38
C GLY A 101 13.34 26.45 21.59
N ILE A 102 14.47 26.00 21.06
CA ILE A 102 14.61 24.75 20.31
C ILE A 102 16.00 24.15 20.55
N CYS A 103 16.10 22.83 20.56
CA CYS A 103 17.37 22.11 20.66
C CYS A 103 17.46 21.04 19.57
N THR A 104 18.62 20.40 19.45
CA THR A 104 18.86 19.33 18.47
C THR A 104 17.98 18.10 18.69
N LYS A 105 17.48 17.86 19.91
CA LYS A 105 16.59 16.72 20.21
C LYS A 105 15.12 16.97 19.88
N CYS A 106 14.66 18.22 19.86
CA CYS A 106 13.25 18.53 19.61
C CYS A 106 12.98 19.09 18.22
N ARG A 107 14.00 19.62 17.54
CA ARG A 107 13.89 20.02 16.14
C ARG A 107 13.61 18.80 15.25
N PRO A 108 12.79 18.95 14.19
CA PRO A 108 12.66 17.92 13.17
C PRO A 108 14.02 17.58 12.55
N PRO A 109 14.28 16.31 12.20
CA PRO A 109 15.49 15.94 11.48
C PRO A 109 15.49 16.56 10.08
N VAL A 110 16.68 16.76 9.51
CA VAL A 110 16.83 17.08 8.09
C VAL A 110 16.47 15.83 7.28
N VAL A 111 15.62 15.98 6.28
CA VAL A 111 15.09 14.86 5.48
C VAL A 111 15.64 14.94 4.06
N THR A 112 16.05 13.78 3.53
CA THR A 112 16.35 13.61 2.11
C THR A 112 15.27 12.74 1.48
N LEU A 113 14.54 13.29 0.51
CA LEU A 113 13.48 12.56 -0.19
C LEU A 113 14.10 11.68 -1.28
N ASN A 114 13.98 10.36 -1.10
CA ASN A 114 14.39 9.36 -2.07
C ASN A 114 13.18 8.69 -2.68
N ARG A 115 13.34 8.10 -3.87
CA ARG A 115 12.28 7.26 -4.47
C ARG A 115 11.99 6.08 -3.54
N GLN A 116 10.72 5.93 -3.16
CA GLN A 116 10.26 4.82 -2.35
C GLN A 116 10.45 3.50 -3.11
N LYS A 117 11.03 2.49 -2.45
CA LYS A 117 11.40 1.21 -3.09
C LYS A 117 10.27 0.17 -3.11
N PHE A 118 9.27 0.36 -2.25
CA PHE A 118 8.14 -0.56 -2.08
C PHE A 118 6.81 0.20 -2.11
N ARG A 119 5.70 -0.54 -2.20
CA ARG A 119 4.34 -0.01 -2.07
C ARG A 119 3.48 -0.95 -1.24
N HIS A 120 2.45 -0.41 -0.59
CA HIS A 120 1.55 -1.19 0.27
C HIS A 120 0.55 -2.04 -0.53
N VAL A 121 0.07 -1.50 -1.66
CA VAL A 121 -0.87 -2.17 -2.56
C VAL A 121 -0.28 -2.14 -3.96
N ASP A 122 -0.24 -3.28 -4.62
CA ASP A 122 0.40 -3.51 -5.92
C ASP A 122 -0.55 -3.38 -7.10
N ASN A 123 -1.85 -3.61 -6.87
CA ASN A 123 -2.86 -3.58 -7.91
C ASN A 123 -4.21 -3.09 -7.38
N ILE A 124 -5.01 -2.50 -8.27
CA ILE A 124 -6.42 -2.20 -8.03
C ILE A 124 -7.21 -2.97 -9.08
N THR A 125 -8.18 -3.77 -8.65
CA THR A 125 -9.13 -4.48 -9.50
C THR A 125 -10.52 -3.96 -9.18
N ILE A 126 -11.24 -3.46 -10.19
CA ILE A 126 -12.66 -3.13 -10.04
C ILE A 126 -13.47 -4.37 -10.47
N GLU A 127 -14.38 -4.84 -9.61
CA GLU A 127 -15.06 -6.13 -9.80
C GLU A 127 -15.84 -6.22 -11.11
N ASN A 128 -16.47 -5.11 -11.54
CA ASN A 128 -17.20 -5.05 -12.80
C ASN A 128 -17.38 -3.61 -13.28
N GLU A 129 -17.75 -3.46 -14.55
CA GLU A 129 -17.96 -2.15 -15.18
C GLU A 129 -19.16 -1.37 -14.60
N TYR A 130 -20.13 -2.06 -13.97
CA TYR A 130 -21.28 -1.42 -13.32
C TYR A 130 -20.87 -0.63 -12.06
N VAL A 131 -19.67 -0.85 -11.52
CA VAL A 131 -19.13 -0.02 -10.44
C VAL A 131 -18.63 1.32 -10.97
N VAL A 132 -17.86 1.32 -12.06
CA VAL A 132 -17.19 2.54 -12.57
C VAL A 132 -18.06 3.36 -13.51
N ASN A 133 -18.93 2.73 -14.29
CA ASN A 133 -19.74 3.43 -15.29
C ASN A 133 -20.72 4.45 -14.68
N PRO A 134 -21.44 4.16 -13.58
CA PRO A 134 -22.27 5.17 -12.91
C PRO A 134 -21.46 6.37 -12.41
N PHE A 135 -20.28 6.13 -11.83
CA PHE A 135 -19.38 7.20 -11.39
C PHE A 135 -18.97 8.12 -12.55
N LEU A 136 -18.58 7.55 -13.69
CA LEU A 136 -18.22 8.31 -14.90
C LEU A 136 -19.44 8.99 -15.56
N ASN A 137 -20.64 8.45 -15.40
CA ASN A 137 -21.86 9.02 -15.97
C ASN A 137 -22.17 10.41 -15.40
N TYR A 138 -21.75 10.71 -14.17
CA TYR A 138 -21.88 12.05 -13.60
C TYR A 138 -21.13 13.08 -14.46
N TRP A 139 -19.87 12.82 -14.77
CA TRP A 139 -19.06 13.70 -15.61
C TRP A 139 -19.66 13.81 -17.02
N ARG A 140 -20.05 12.68 -17.64
CA ARG A 140 -20.65 12.67 -18.99
C ARG A 140 -21.88 13.56 -19.13
N LYS A 141 -22.69 13.68 -18.06
CA LYS A 141 -23.92 14.47 -18.06
C LYS A 141 -23.69 15.93 -17.68
N SER A 142 -22.74 16.20 -16.79
CA SER A 142 -22.61 17.50 -16.15
C SER A 142 -21.41 18.32 -16.67
N GLY A 143 -20.40 17.67 -17.23
CA GLY A 143 -19.10 18.29 -17.54
C GLY A 143 -18.27 18.64 -16.29
N HIS A 144 -18.71 18.25 -15.09
CA HIS A 144 -18.04 18.53 -13.83
C HIS A 144 -17.27 17.31 -13.34
N GLN A 145 -16.12 17.54 -12.70
CA GLN A 145 -15.32 16.46 -12.14
C GLN A 145 -16.02 15.78 -10.96
N ARG A 146 -15.59 14.57 -10.61
CA ARG A 146 -16.19 13.77 -9.55
C ARG A 146 -15.15 13.09 -8.68
N VAL A 147 -15.42 12.96 -7.39
CA VAL A 147 -14.58 12.24 -6.42
C VAL A 147 -15.43 11.25 -5.62
N GLY A 148 -14.85 10.12 -5.21
CA GLY A 148 -15.53 9.10 -4.42
C GLY A 148 -14.57 8.21 -3.64
N TYR A 149 -15.07 7.53 -2.62
CA TYR A 149 -14.34 6.52 -1.87
C TYR A 149 -14.50 5.15 -2.52
N LEU A 150 -13.40 4.42 -2.64
CA LEU A 150 -13.40 3.04 -3.12
C LEU A 150 -13.73 2.11 -1.95
N ILE A 151 -14.85 1.39 -2.05
CA ILE A 151 -15.28 0.41 -1.06
C ILE A 151 -14.95 -0.99 -1.57
N GLY A 152 -14.25 -1.77 -0.76
CA GLY A 152 -13.69 -3.04 -1.20
C GLY A 152 -12.98 -3.80 -0.10
N ARG A 153 -12.06 -4.67 -0.52
CA ARG A 153 -11.23 -5.50 0.37
C ARG A 153 -9.84 -5.68 -0.22
N TYR A 154 -8.87 -5.94 0.64
CA TYR A 154 -7.54 -6.34 0.21
C TYR A 154 -7.47 -7.85 0.03
N MET A 155 -6.79 -8.29 -1.04
CA MET A 155 -6.58 -9.69 -1.37
C MET A 155 -5.16 -9.92 -1.84
N GLN A 156 -4.70 -11.16 -1.81
CA GLN A 156 -3.42 -11.53 -2.39
C GLN A 156 -3.42 -11.26 -3.90
N PHE A 157 -2.28 -10.79 -4.41
CA PHE A 157 -2.02 -10.57 -5.83
C PHE A 157 -0.80 -11.34 -6.28
N ASP A 158 -1.02 -12.39 -7.09
CA ASP A 158 0.02 -13.37 -7.40
C ASP A 158 1.01 -12.94 -8.49
N ASP A 159 0.67 -11.92 -9.29
CA ASP A 159 1.57 -11.42 -10.34
C ASP A 159 2.78 -10.67 -9.78
N VAL A 160 2.74 -10.29 -8.49
CA VAL A 160 3.84 -9.68 -7.75
C VAL A 160 4.18 -10.57 -6.55
N PRO A 161 5.45 -10.90 -6.29
CA PRO A 161 5.82 -11.70 -5.12
C PRO A 161 5.28 -11.07 -3.83
N LEU A 162 4.52 -11.84 -3.06
CA LEU A 162 3.85 -11.38 -1.84
C LEU A 162 3.02 -10.10 -2.06
N GLY A 163 2.38 -9.98 -3.22
CA GLY A 163 1.64 -8.79 -3.62
C GLY A 163 0.27 -8.67 -2.96
N ILE A 164 -0.22 -7.44 -2.85
CA ILE A 164 -1.59 -7.14 -2.39
C ILE A 164 -2.34 -6.40 -3.50
N LYS A 165 -3.59 -6.79 -3.75
CA LYS A 165 -4.53 -6.01 -4.57
C LYS A 165 -5.69 -5.49 -3.74
N ALA A 166 -6.16 -4.29 -4.06
CA ALA A 166 -7.46 -3.79 -3.63
C ALA A 166 -8.52 -4.24 -4.64
N VAL A 167 -9.50 -5.02 -4.19
CA VAL A 167 -10.66 -5.41 -4.99
C VAL A 167 -11.82 -4.50 -4.62
N VAL A 168 -12.23 -3.65 -5.56
CA VAL A 168 -13.25 -2.61 -5.39
C VAL A 168 -14.61 -3.18 -5.81
N ALA A 169 -15.53 -3.21 -4.85
CA ALA A 169 -16.90 -3.68 -5.02
C ALA A 169 -17.90 -2.53 -5.24
N ALA A 170 -17.61 -1.34 -4.72
CA ALA A 170 -18.47 -0.17 -4.88
C ALA A 170 -17.67 1.14 -4.82
N ILE A 171 -18.26 2.22 -5.34
CA ILE A 171 -17.77 3.59 -5.16
C ILE A 171 -18.84 4.34 -4.37
N TYR A 172 -18.46 4.86 -3.21
CA TYR A 172 -19.31 5.74 -2.43
C TYR A 172 -19.00 7.20 -2.81
N GLU A 173 -20.02 7.93 -3.24
CA GLU A 173 -19.91 9.34 -3.64
C GLU A 173 -20.48 10.23 -2.52
N PRO A 174 -19.67 10.64 -1.53
CA PRO A 174 -20.15 11.52 -0.46
C PRO A 174 -20.58 12.89 -1.03
N PRO A 175 -21.32 13.69 -0.23
CA PRO A 175 -21.60 15.09 -0.55
C PRO A 175 -20.32 15.82 -0.98
N GLN A 176 -20.39 16.51 -2.12
CA GLN A 176 -19.25 17.17 -2.71
C GLN A 176 -19.66 18.33 -3.60
N THR A 177 -18.80 19.34 -3.63
CA THR A 177 -18.86 20.47 -4.55
C THR A 177 -17.92 20.21 -5.72
N SER A 178 -18.48 20.15 -6.93
CA SER A 178 -17.77 19.79 -8.17
C SER A 178 -17.81 20.93 -9.18
N THR A 179 -16.65 21.28 -9.74
CA THR A 179 -16.50 22.20 -10.88
C THR A 179 -15.89 21.44 -12.09
N PRO A 180 -15.78 22.03 -13.29
CA PRO A 180 -15.05 21.41 -14.41
C PRO A 180 -13.56 21.17 -14.10
N ASP A 181 -12.97 21.89 -13.15
CA ASP A 181 -11.53 21.89 -12.86
C ASP A 181 -11.18 21.43 -11.43
N SER A 182 -12.19 21.17 -10.58
CA SER A 182 -11.96 20.84 -9.17
C SER A 182 -13.09 20.05 -8.53
N THR A 183 -12.78 19.36 -7.43
CA THR A 183 -13.74 18.70 -6.56
C THR A 183 -13.36 18.90 -5.10
N GLN A 184 -14.33 19.07 -4.23
CA GLN A 184 -14.14 19.17 -2.80
C GLN A 184 -15.18 18.32 -2.07
N PHE A 185 -14.72 17.49 -1.12
CA PHE A 185 -15.63 16.81 -0.19
C PHE A 185 -16.28 17.82 0.75
N ASP A 186 -17.59 17.67 0.91
CA ASP A 186 -18.37 18.40 1.90
C ASP A 186 -18.56 17.53 3.16
N GLN A 187 -19.17 18.11 4.20
CA GLN A 187 -19.49 17.33 5.40
C GLN A 187 -20.52 16.26 5.07
N ASP A 188 -20.16 15.01 5.33
CA ASP A 188 -21.03 13.86 5.09
C ASP A 188 -21.79 13.48 6.38
N PRO A 189 -23.12 13.68 6.44
CA PRO A 189 -23.91 13.26 7.60
C PRO A 189 -24.06 11.73 7.70
N HIS A 190 -23.76 10.98 6.64
CA HIS A 190 -23.90 9.52 6.57
C HIS A 190 -22.57 8.77 6.64
N ASP A 191 -21.47 9.47 6.93
CA ASP A 191 -20.12 8.88 6.94
C ASP A 191 -20.04 7.63 7.85
N GLN A 192 -20.68 7.72 9.02
CA GLN A 192 -20.73 6.65 10.01
C GLN A 192 -21.64 5.49 9.59
N ASP A 193 -22.80 5.79 8.99
CA ASP A 193 -23.72 4.77 8.46
C ASP A 193 -23.04 3.92 7.38
N VAL A 194 -22.25 4.58 6.52
CA VAL A 194 -21.48 3.93 5.45
C VAL A 194 -20.37 3.06 6.03
N GLU A 195 -19.70 3.49 7.10
CA GLU A 195 -18.67 2.70 7.75
C GLU A 195 -19.27 1.44 8.42
N GLU A 196 -20.42 1.57 9.10
CA GLU A 196 -21.14 0.43 9.69
C GLU A 196 -21.62 -0.56 8.61
N LEU A 197 -22.15 -0.05 7.49
CA LEU A 197 -22.54 -0.88 6.35
C LEU A 197 -21.34 -1.63 5.74
N CYS A 198 -20.19 -0.97 5.63
CA CYS A 198 -18.96 -1.60 5.18
C CYS A 198 -18.58 -2.76 6.11
N GLU A 199 -18.61 -2.55 7.43
CA GLU A 199 -18.32 -3.59 8.41
C GLU A 199 -19.28 -4.78 8.29
N PHE A 200 -20.59 -4.55 8.18
CA PHE A 200 -21.59 -5.63 7.99
C PHE A 200 -21.33 -6.47 6.74
N LEU A 201 -20.84 -5.85 5.67
CA LEU A 201 -20.51 -6.51 4.41
C LEU A 201 -19.08 -7.06 4.36
N SER A 202 -18.31 -6.93 5.46
CA SER A 202 -16.88 -7.26 5.50
C SER A 202 -16.07 -6.52 4.41
N LEU A 203 -16.49 -5.30 4.09
CA LEU A 203 -15.83 -4.36 3.20
C LEU A 203 -15.20 -3.22 4.03
N LYS A 204 -14.37 -2.42 3.39
CA LYS A 204 -13.76 -1.22 3.97
C LYS A 204 -13.45 -0.20 2.89
N ARG A 205 -13.15 1.04 3.30
CA ARG A 205 -12.56 2.04 2.41
C ARG A 205 -11.14 1.61 2.07
N VAL A 206 -10.90 1.24 0.80
CA VAL A 206 -9.60 0.79 0.28
C VAL A 206 -8.85 1.89 -0.48
N GLY A 207 -9.49 3.04 -0.67
CA GLY A 207 -8.90 4.19 -1.35
C GLY A 207 -9.95 5.22 -1.73
N TRP A 208 -9.58 6.08 -2.66
CA TRP A 208 -10.45 7.08 -3.27
C TRP A 208 -10.11 7.22 -4.75
N ILE A 209 -11.05 7.71 -5.52
CA ILE A 209 -10.97 7.91 -6.97
C ILE A 209 -11.49 9.30 -7.30
N PHE A 210 -10.91 9.93 -8.31
CA PHE A 210 -11.41 11.18 -8.86
C PHE A 210 -11.29 11.16 -10.39
N THR A 211 -12.01 12.07 -11.05
CA THR A 211 -11.90 12.30 -12.48
C THR A 211 -11.04 13.53 -12.76
N ASP A 212 -10.22 13.43 -13.80
CA ASP A 212 -9.56 14.55 -14.48
C ASP A 212 -9.79 14.35 -15.98
N LEU A 213 -11.02 14.64 -16.39
CA LEU A 213 -11.51 14.40 -17.75
C LEU A 213 -11.79 15.73 -18.45
N ALA A 214 -11.19 15.91 -19.61
CA ALA A 214 -11.44 17.02 -20.52
C ALA A 214 -12.35 16.59 -21.66
N VAL A 215 -13.06 17.57 -22.24
CA VAL A 215 -13.86 17.40 -23.47
C VAL A 215 -12.95 17.29 -24.68
#